data_AF-A0A524L5K5-F1
#
_entry.id   AF-A0A524L5K5-F1
#
_cell.length_a   1.000
_cell.length_b   1.000
_cell.length_c   1.000
_cell.angle_alpha   90.00
_cell.angle_beta   90.00
_cell.angle_gamma   90.00
#
_symmetry.space_group_name_H-M   'P 1'
#
loop_
_entity.id
_entity.type
_entity.pdbx_description
1 polymer ?
#
loop_
_entity_poly.entity_id
_entity_poly.type
_entity_poly.pdbx_seq_one_letter_code
_entity_poly.pdbx_strand_id
1 'polypeptide(L)'
;MKKVLIGIHGKPRAGKDTLAKFLKEKYVLLQYGPSVPVKEATAAMFDVPVECFYDDAVKDTVNKFWGISYREMAQKVGKESSRDIFGEDFWMRHVEKVLTEIPEGFNGLVFADIRYANEVDWIKKHGGLVIFVTREFRSFVANEEHAAERGLPLDLADVVLPNNGTIQELYDKADLIVEPLL
;
A
#
# COMPACT_ATOMS: atom_id res chain seq x y z
N MET A 1 24.07 8.32 -1.77
CA MET A 1 22.92 8.87 -1.01
C MET A 1 22.13 7.73 -0.42
N LYS A 2 21.61 7.87 0.81
CA LYS A 2 20.75 6.86 1.42
C LYS A 2 19.42 6.85 0.66
N LYS A 3 18.91 5.67 0.30
CA LYS A 3 17.61 5.55 -0.37
C LYS A 3 16.49 5.77 0.66
N VAL A 4 15.50 6.57 0.31
CA VAL A 4 14.32 6.84 1.15
C VAL A 4 13.31 5.71 1.01
N LEU A 5 12.61 5.38 2.09
CA LEU A 5 11.62 4.30 2.13
C LEU A 5 10.36 4.80 2.83
N ILE A 6 9.22 4.80 2.14
CA ILE A 6 7.97 5.36 2.66
C ILE A 6 6.84 4.35 2.52
N GLY A 7 6.32 3.84 3.63
CA GLY A 7 5.14 3.00 3.68
C GLY A 7 3.88 3.81 3.95
N ILE A 8 2.83 3.63 3.14
CA ILE A 8 1.56 4.31 3.33
C ILE A 8 0.47 3.28 3.60
N HIS A 9 -0.22 3.45 4.73
CA HIS A 9 -1.44 2.72 5.07
C HIS A 9 -2.63 3.68 5.12
N GLY A 10 -3.83 3.16 4.90
CA GLY A 10 -5.07 3.90 5.04
C GLY A 10 -6.27 3.09 4.58
N LYS A 11 -7.45 3.41 5.13
CA LYS A 11 -8.71 2.81 4.67
C LYS A 11 -8.98 3.15 3.19
N PRO A 12 -9.80 2.34 2.48
CA PRO A 12 -10.22 2.69 1.12
C PRO A 12 -10.73 4.13 1.04
N ARG A 13 -10.32 4.88 0.00
CA ARG A 13 -10.69 6.29 -0.23
C ARG A 13 -10.17 7.30 0.81
N ALA A 14 -9.26 6.91 1.69
CA ALA A 14 -8.57 7.84 2.61
C ALA A 14 -7.59 8.78 1.89
N GLY A 15 -7.18 8.48 0.65
CA GLY A 15 -6.24 9.30 -0.13
C GLY A 15 -4.80 8.76 -0.18
N LYS A 16 -4.56 7.54 0.32
CA LYS A 16 -3.25 6.88 0.28
C LYS A 16 -2.65 6.78 -1.13
N ASP A 17 -3.45 6.48 -2.15
CA ASP A 17 -2.97 6.31 -3.53
C ASP A 17 -2.64 7.67 -4.16
N THR A 18 -3.44 8.70 -3.82
CA THR A 18 -3.18 10.10 -4.17
C THR A 18 -1.85 10.57 -3.57
N LEU A 19 -1.64 10.30 -2.29
CA LEU A 19 -0.38 10.62 -1.60
C LEU A 19 0.82 9.88 -2.22
N ALA A 20 0.71 8.57 -2.45
CA ALA A 20 1.78 7.78 -3.04
C ALA A 20 2.18 8.31 -4.44
N LYS A 21 1.19 8.65 -5.26
CA LYS A 21 1.42 9.23 -6.59
C LYS A 21 2.16 10.56 -6.50
N PHE A 22 1.75 11.45 -5.60
CA PHE A 22 2.40 12.73 -5.37
C PHE A 22 3.87 12.55 -4.96
N LEU A 23 4.15 11.71 -3.98
CA LEU A 23 5.52 11.46 -3.51
C LEU A 23 6.40 10.83 -4.58
N LYS A 24 5.85 9.87 -5.36
CA LYS A 24 6.50 9.26 -6.52
C LYS A 24 6.98 10.33 -7.51
N GLU A 25 6.08 11.24 -7.90
CA GLU A 25 6.35 12.25 -8.92
C GLU A 25 7.29 13.35 -8.42
N LYS A 26 7.03 13.90 -7.24
CA LYS A 26 7.81 15.01 -6.69
C LYS A 26 9.23 14.62 -6.29
N TYR A 27 9.39 13.47 -5.64
CA TYR A 27 10.65 13.05 -5.04
C TYR A 27 11.38 11.96 -5.82
N VAL A 28 10.89 11.63 -7.03
CA VAL A 28 11.47 10.62 -7.92
C VAL A 28 11.65 9.29 -7.17
N LEU A 29 10.56 8.82 -6.56
CA LEU A 29 10.51 7.54 -5.85
C LEU A 29 9.94 6.47 -6.78
N LEU A 30 10.41 5.23 -6.63
CA LEU A 30 9.83 4.10 -7.32
C LEU A 30 8.62 3.61 -6.50
N GLN A 31 7.44 3.60 -7.12
CA GLN A 31 6.25 3.04 -6.49
C GLN A 31 6.19 1.53 -6.76
N TYR A 32 6.52 0.74 -5.75
CA TYR A 32 6.50 -0.72 -5.79
C TYR A 32 6.17 -1.23 -4.40
N GLY A 33 5.36 -2.29 -4.27
CA GLY A 33 4.99 -2.84 -2.98
C GLY A 33 4.56 -4.30 -3.02
N PRO A 34 4.25 -4.90 -1.86
CA PRO A 34 4.01 -6.33 -1.76
C PRO A 34 2.83 -6.82 -2.61
N SER A 35 1.87 -5.96 -2.96
CA SER A 35 0.77 -6.37 -3.85
C SER A 35 1.15 -6.47 -5.33
N VAL A 36 2.28 -5.89 -5.77
CA VAL A 36 2.73 -6.00 -7.17
C VAL A 36 3.02 -7.46 -7.56
N PRO A 37 3.93 -8.18 -6.88
CA PRO A 37 4.21 -9.57 -7.20
C PRO A 37 3.00 -10.50 -6.95
N VAL A 38 2.11 -10.16 -6.01
CA VAL A 38 0.84 -10.87 -5.82
C VAL A 38 0.01 -10.83 -7.09
N LYS A 39 -0.18 -9.64 -7.67
CA LYS A 39 -1.02 -9.46 -8.86
C LYS A 39 -0.41 -10.14 -10.08
N GLU A 40 0.90 -10.03 -10.26
CA GLU A 40 1.62 -10.70 -11.36
C GLU A 40 1.51 -12.22 -11.26
N ALA A 41 1.75 -12.80 -10.07
CA ALA A 41 1.60 -14.22 -9.85
C ALA A 41 0.16 -14.70 -10.03
N THR A 42 -0.82 -13.92 -9.54
CA THR A 42 -2.24 -14.23 -9.69
C THR A 42 -2.66 -14.19 -11.16
N ALA A 43 -2.22 -13.18 -11.92
CA ALA A 43 -2.50 -13.08 -13.35
C ALA A 43 -2.01 -14.31 -14.11
N ALA A 44 -0.77 -14.72 -13.85
CA ALA A 44 -0.19 -15.92 -14.47
C ALA A 44 -0.90 -17.22 -14.03
N MET A 45 -1.25 -17.34 -12.75
CA MET A 45 -1.92 -18.54 -12.21
C MET A 45 -3.34 -18.74 -12.76
N PHE A 46 -4.09 -17.65 -12.93
CA PHE A 46 -5.48 -17.68 -13.39
C PHE A 46 -5.64 -17.46 -14.90
N ASP A 47 -4.53 -17.24 -15.62
CA ASP A 47 -4.51 -16.88 -17.04
C ASP A 47 -5.44 -15.69 -17.36
N VAL A 48 -5.24 -14.59 -16.64
CA VAL A 48 -6.01 -13.34 -16.83
C VAL A 48 -5.09 -12.13 -16.97
N PRO A 49 -5.49 -11.07 -17.70
CA PRO A 49 -4.68 -9.85 -17.83
C PRO A 49 -4.39 -9.22 -16.47
N VAL A 50 -3.14 -8.82 -16.24
CA VAL A 50 -2.71 -8.26 -14.94
C VAL A 50 -3.39 -6.92 -14.64
N GLU A 51 -3.80 -6.20 -15.67
CA GLU A 51 -4.50 -4.92 -15.62
C GLU A 51 -5.82 -5.03 -14.85
N CYS A 52 -6.48 -6.21 -14.90
CA CYS A 52 -7.72 -6.47 -14.17
C CYS A 52 -7.57 -6.33 -12.65
N PHE A 53 -6.35 -6.46 -12.10
CA PHE A 53 -6.10 -6.28 -10.68
C PHE A 53 -5.77 -4.83 -10.27
N TYR A 54 -5.59 -3.94 -11.25
CA TYR A 54 -5.30 -2.52 -11.02
C TYR A 54 -6.49 -1.62 -11.33
N ASP A 55 -7.31 -1.98 -12.32
CA ASP A 55 -8.46 -1.19 -12.75
C ASP A 55 -9.59 -1.18 -11.70
N ASP A 56 -9.96 0.02 -11.23
CA ASP A 56 -11.00 0.24 -10.24
C ASP A 56 -12.40 -0.20 -10.69
N ALA A 57 -12.68 -0.17 -12.01
CA ALA A 57 -13.95 -0.62 -12.57
C ALA A 57 -14.02 -2.14 -12.74
N VAL A 58 -12.87 -2.82 -12.78
CA VAL A 58 -12.79 -4.26 -13.12
C VAL A 58 -12.45 -5.12 -11.91
N LYS A 59 -11.55 -4.68 -11.03
CA LYS A 59 -10.98 -5.54 -9.97
C LYS A 59 -12.01 -6.16 -9.01
N ASP A 60 -13.16 -5.53 -8.86
CA ASP A 60 -14.26 -5.97 -8.00
C ASP A 60 -15.33 -6.79 -8.75
N THR A 61 -15.17 -6.99 -10.06
CA THR A 61 -16.08 -7.77 -10.90
C THR A 61 -15.73 -9.26 -10.88
N VAL A 62 -16.75 -10.11 -10.97
CA VAL A 62 -16.59 -11.57 -11.03
C VAL A 62 -16.05 -11.99 -12.40
N ASN A 63 -14.93 -12.72 -12.40
CA ASN A 63 -14.47 -13.39 -13.59
C ASN A 63 -15.41 -14.56 -13.91
N LYS A 64 -15.99 -14.57 -15.11
CA LYS A 64 -17.03 -15.55 -15.49
C LYS A 64 -16.55 -17.00 -15.50
N PHE A 65 -15.28 -17.25 -15.81
CA PHE A 65 -14.72 -18.59 -15.91
C PHE A 65 -14.43 -19.18 -14.52
N TRP A 66 -13.77 -18.41 -13.67
CA TRP A 66 -13.36 -18.85 -12.34
C TRP A 66 -14.42 -18.69 -11.25
N GLY A 67 -15.47 -17.89 -11.51
CA GLY A 67 -16.59 -17.70 -10.58
C GLY A 67 -16.28 -16.85 -9.34
N ILE A 68 -15.10 -16.22 -9.29
CA ILE A 68 -14.67 -15.31 -8.22
C ILE A 68 -14.18 -13.98 -8.81
N SER A 69 -14.18 -12.92 -8.01
CA SER A 69 -13.67 -11.61 -8.46
C SER A 69 -12.15 -11.58 -8.56
N TYR A 70 -11.61 -10.68 -9.39
CA TYR A 70 -10.16 -10.47 -9.49
C TYR A 70 -9.55 -10.07 -8.13
N ARG A 71 -10.26 -9.29 -7.32
CA ARG A 71 -9.85 -8.97 -5.95
C ARG A 71 -9.75 -10.23 -5.11
N GLU A 72 -10.76 -11.09 -5.13
CA GLU A 72 -10.76 -12.33 -4.36
C GLU A 72 -9.62 -13.25 -4.80
N MET A 73 -9.36 -13.37 -6.10
CA MET A 73 -8.20 -14.11 -6.61
C MET A 73 -6.89 -13.61 -5.97
N ALA A 74 -6.63 -12.30 -6.04
CA ALA A 74 -5.40 -11.73 -5.48
C ALA A 74 -5.33 -11.84 -3.95
N GLN A 75 -6.46 -11.76 -3.25
CA GLN A 75 -6.51 -11.96 -1.80
C GLN A 75 -6.20 -13.40 -1.41
N LYS A 76 -6.77 -14.38 -2.12
CA LYS A 76 -6.53 -15.81 -1.88
C LYS A 76 -5.09 -16.20 -2.19
N VAL A 77 -4.57 -15.79 -3.35
CA VAL A 77 -3.16 -16.04 -3.71
C VAL A 77 -2.23 -15.33 -2.73
N GLY A 78 -2.51 -14.06 -2.42
CA GLY A 78 -1.65 -13.25 -1.57
C GLY A 78 -1.58 -13.77 -0.12
N LYS A 79 -2.68 -14.24 0.44
CA LYS A 79 -2.72 -14.73 1.83
C LYS A 79 -2.71 -16.26 1.91
N GLU A 80 -3.81 -16.89 1.52
CA GLU A 80 -4.08 -18.32 1.76
C GLU A 80 -3.07 -19.23 1.06
N SER A 81 -2.75 -18.96 -0.20
CA SER A 81 -1.84 -19.81 -0.98
C SER A 81 -0.36 -19.44 -0.85
N SER A 82 -0.04 -18.34 -0.15
CA SER A 82 1.34 -17.82 -0.07
C SER A 82 1.77 -17.54 1.36
N ARG A 83 1.30 -16.46 1.99
CA ARG A 83 1.75 -16.07 3.34
C ARG A 83 1.48 -17.16 4.38
N ASP A 84 0.32 -17.78 4.31
CA ASP A 84 -0.08 -18.83 5.26
C ASP A 84 0.75 -20.12 5.07
N ILE A 85 1.41 -20.30 3.91
CA ILE A 85 2.19 -21.51 3.56
C ILE A 85 3.71 -21.30 3.67
N PHE A 86 4.21 -20.18 3.12
CA PHE A 86 5.65 -19.88 3.01
C PHE A 86 6.14 -18.86 4.02
N GLY A 87 5.24 -18.31 4.84
CA GLY A 87 5.54 -17.35 5.91
C GLY A 87 5.09 -15.92 5.60
N GLU A 88 4.86 -15.16 6.67
CA GLU A 88 4.26 -13.80 6.63
C GLU A 88 5.09 -12.79 5.81
N ASP A 89 6.41 -12.99 5.75
CA ASP A 89 7.33 -12.11 5.01
C ASP A 89 7.49 -12.49 3.53
N PHE A 90 6.77 -13.50 3.03
CA PHE A 90 6.94 -14.03 1.68
C PHE A 90 6.98 -12.94 0.60
N TRP A 91 6.01 -12.02 0.59
CA TRP A 91 5.97 -10.91 -0.37
C TRP A 91 6.96 -9.79 -0.04
N MET A 92 7.32 -9.60 1.23
CA MET A 92 8.36 -8.62 1.60
C MET A 92 9.74 -9.06 1.13
N ARG A 93 10.00 -10.36 0.95
CA ARG A 93 11.22 -10.85 0.31
C ARG A 93 11.33 -10.44 -1.18
N HIS A 94 10.21 -10.21 -1.87
CA HIS A 94 10.25 -9.62 -3.21
C HIS A 94 10.62 -8.13 -3.14
N VAL A 95 10.04 -7.40 -2.19
CA VAL A 95 10.37 -5.99 -1.95
C VAL A 95 11.85 -5.81 -1.58
N GLU A 96 12.41 -6.71 -0.78
CA GLU A 96 13.84 -6.74 -0.43
C GLU A 96 14.73 -6.77 -1.68
N LYS A 97 14.41 -7.63 -2.65
CA LYS A 97 15.16 -7.68 -3.93
C LYS A 97 15.08 -6.36 -4.68
N VAL A 98 13.88 -5.78 -4.78
CA VAL A 98 13.68 -4.48 -5.44
C VAL A 98 14.43 -3.36 -4.74
N LEU A 99 14.50 -3.37 -3.40
CA LEU A 99 15.28 -2.40 -2.62
C LEU A 99 16.77 -2.46 -2.98
N THR A 100 17.31 -3.66 -3.22
CA THR A 100 18.71 -3.84 -3.64
C THR A 100 18.98 -3.47 -5.10
N GLU A 101 17.94 -3.42 -5.92
CA GLU A 101 18.02 -3.22 -7.37
C GLU A 101 17.31 -1.92 -7.83
N ILE A 102 17.11 -0.96 -6.92
CA ILE A 102 16.49 0.33 -7.27
C ILE A 102 17.27 0.96 -8.43
N PRO A 103 16.62 1.25 -9.57
CA PRO A 103 17.31 1.82 -10.73
C PRO A 103 18.00 3.15 -10.41
N GLU A 104 19.09 3.44 -11.13
CA GLU A 104 19.74 4.75 -11.05
C GLU A 104 18.73 5.87 -11.38
N GLY A 105 18.88 7.00 -10.69
CA GLY A 105 17.97 8.15 -10.81
C GLY A 105 16.78 8.14 -9.85
N PHE A 106 16.42 7.02 -9.22
CA PHE A 106 15.41 7.00 -8.17
C PHE A 106 16.00 7.26 -6.78
N ASN A 107 15.32 8.08 -5.98
CA ASN A 107 15.77 8.41 -4.63
C ASN A 107 15.32 7.41 -3.57
N GLY A 108 14.44 6.47 -3.91
CA GLY A 108 13.87 5.54 -2.93
C GLY A 108 12.64 4.78 -3.41
N LEU A 109 11.89 4.24 -2.46
CA LEU A 109 10.64 3.49 -2.67
C LEU A 109 9.48 4.12 -1.90
N VAL A 110 8.28 4.04 -2.51
CA VAL A 110 7.02 4.38 -1.85
C VAL A 110 5.99 3.26 -2.04
N PHE A 111 5.35 2.86 -0.94
CA PHE A 111 4.32 1.81 -0.89
C PHE A 111 2.96 2.44 -0.61
N ALA A 112 1.91 2.05 -1.33
CA ALA A 112 0.54 2.55 -1.13
C ALA A 112 -0.42 1.50 -0.53
N ASP A 113 0.13 0.34 -0.19
CA ASP A 113 -0.59 -0.91 0.00
C ASP A 113 -0.10 -1.70 1.21
N ILE A 114 0.46 -1.02 2.22
CA ILE A 114 0.79 -1.64 3.52
C ILE A 114 -0.51 -2.07 4.20
N ARG A 115 -0.56 -3.33 4.63
CA ARG A 115 -1.76 -4.03 5.15
C ARG A 115 -1.49 -4.85 6.40
N TYR A 116 -0.24 -5.24 6.66
CA TYR A 116 0.11 -6.10 7.78
C TYR A 116 1.18 -5.48 8.69
N ALA A 117 1.17 -5.82 9.98
CA ALA A 117 2.10 -5.28 10.96
C ALA A 117 3.56 -5.63 10.64
N ASN A 118 3.83 -6.85 10.17
CA ASN A 118 5.18 -7.26 9.77
C ASN A 118 5.72 -6.42 8.57
N GLU A 119 4.85 -5.89 7.71
CA GLU A 119 5.28 -4.99 6.63
C GLU A 119 5.70 -3.63 7.17
N VAL A 120 4.99 -3.11 8.18
CA VAL A 120 5.38 -1.91 8.94
C VAL A 120 6.74 -2.14 9.61
N ASP A 121 6.89 -3.25 10.32
CA ASP A 121 8.13 -3.60 11.01
C ASP A 121 9.31 -3.70 10.05
N TRP A 122 9.09 -4.32 8.88
CA TRP A 122 10.10 -4.41 7.83
C TRP A 122 10.51 -3.01 7.34
N ILE A 123 9.57 -2.10 7.10
CA ILE A 123 9.89 -0.73 6.67
C ILE A 123 10.73 0.00 7.73
N LYS A 124 10.31 -0.08 9.00
CA LYS A 124 11.02 0.57 10.12
C LYS A 124 12.42 0.00 10.32
N LYS A 125 12.58 -1.32 10.19
CA LYS A 125 13.89 -2.00 10.27
C LYS A 125 14.87 -1.52 9.19
N HIS A 126 14.36 -1.09 8.04
CA HIS A 126 15.14 -0.49 6.96
C HIS A 126 15.31 1.03 7.10
N GLY A 127 14.93 1.60 8.25
CA GLY A 127 15.01 3.03 8.54
C GLY A 127 14.06 3.86 7.68
N GLY A 128 12.96 3.25 7.23
CA GLY A 128 11.88 3.92 6.50
C GLY A 128 10.84 4.56 7.41
N LEU A 129 9.98 5.35 6.79
CA LEU A 129 8.89 6.08 7.43
C LEU A 129 7.55 5.41 7.11
N VAL A 130 6.68 5.23 8.11
CA VAL A 130 5.33 4.72 7.94
C VAL A 130 4.28 5.80 8.21
N ILE A 131 3.54 6.17 7.17
CA ILE A 131 2.49 7.20 7.20
C ILE A 131 1.12 6.52 7.14
N PHE A 132 0.26 6.82 8.11
CA PHE A 132 -1.13 6.38 8.11
C PHE A 132 -2.03 7.54 7.70
N VAL A 133 -2.63 7.45 6.51
CA VAL A 133 -3.57 8.45 6.01
C VAL A 133 -4.95 8.16 6.56
N THR A 134 -5.51 9.11 7.31
CA THR A 134 -6.85 9.01 7.89
C THR A 134 -7.78 10.02 7.23
N ARG A 135 -9.07 9.70 7.20
CA ARG A 135 -10.11 10.62 6.75
C ARG A 135 -11.29 10.47 7.69
N GLU A 136 -11.64 11.56 8.37
CA GLU A 136 -12.88 11.64 9.13
C GLU A 136 -14.03 11.61 8.12
N PHE A 137 -14.72 10.48 8.03
CA PHE A 137 -16.01 10.49 7.39
C PHE A 137 -16.93 11.34 8.26
N ARG A 138 -17.48 12.43 7.71
CA ARG A 138 -18.66 13.09 8.29
C ARG A 138 -19.84 12.12 8.19
N SER A 139 -19.87 11.13 9.07
CA SER A 139 -21.04 10.28 9.27
C SER A 139 -21.87 10.96 10.35
N PHE A 140 -22.90 11.71 9.94
CA PHE A 140 -24.13 11.69 10.73
C PHE A 140 -24.52 10.20 10.86
N VAL A 141 -24.92 9.79 12.07
CA VAL A 141 -25.32 8.42 12.48
C VAL A 141 -24.20 7.58 13.13
N ALA A 142 -24.18 7.71 14.46
CA ALA A 142 -24.01 6.69 15.49
C ALA A 142 -23.49 5.30 15.08
N ASN A 143 -22.26 4.99 15.52
CA ASN A 143 -21.94 3.88 16.44
C ASN A 143 -20.41 3.67 16.44
N GLU A 144 -19.75 4.26 17.43
CA GLU A 144 -18.29 4.20 17.64
C GLU A 144 -17.77 2.83 18.14
N GLU A 145 -18.60 1.78 18.18
CA GLU A 145 -18.21 0.47 18.72
C GLU A 145 -17.93 -0.63 17.67
N HIS A 146 -18.01 -0.36 16.37
CA HIS A 146 -17.74 -1.38 15.33
C HIS A 146 -16.54 -1.05 14.41
N ALA A 147 -15.54 -0.33 14.92
CA ALA A 147 -14.33 0.01 14.15
C ALA A 147 -13.22 -1.07 14.20
N ALA A 148 -13.51 -2.27 14.72
CA ALA A 148 -12.53 -3.33 14.92
C ALA A 148 -12.21 -4.18 13.66
N GLU A 149 -12.85 -3.98 12.51
CA GLU A 149 -12.60 -4.84 11.34
C GLU A 149 -11.84 -4.15 10.21
N ARG A 150 -10.54 -4.53 10.08
CA ARG A 150 -9.67 -4.45 8.89
C ARG A 150 -8.75 -3.22 8.70
N GLY A 151 -8.28 -2.58 9.77
CA GLY A 151 -7.20 -1.59 9.71
C GLY A 151 -6.03 -1.94 10.64
N LEU A 152 -4.82 -1.44 10.35
CA LEU A 152 -3.69 -1.54 11.28
C LEU A 152 -3.92 -0.59 12.47
N PRO A 153 -3.50 -0.97 13.70
CA PRO A 153 -3.48 -0.07 14.86
C PRO A 153 -2.71 1.22 14.57
N LEU A 154 -3.27 2.39 14.94
CA LEU A 154 -2.69 3.69 14.60
C LEU A 154 -1.32 3.94 15.25
N ASP A 155 -1.03 3.29 16.38
CA ASP A 155 0.24 3.35 17.10
C ASP A 155 1.40 2.70 16.34
N LEU A 156 1.11 1.90 15.30
CA LEU A 156 2.12 1.40 14.36
C LEU A 156 2.64 2.49 13.41
N ALA A 157 1.89 3.58 13.21
CA ALA A 157 2.33 4.68 12.36
C ALA A 157 3.47 5.47 13.00
N ASP A 158 4.43 5.93 12.20
CA ASP A 158 5.35 6.99 12.63
C ASP A 158 4.67 8.35 12.54
N VAL A 159 3.81 8.52 11.53
CA VAL A 159 3.00 9.73 11.34
C VAL A 159 1.58 9.35 10.96
N VAL A 160 0.61 9.92 11.67
CA VAL A 160 -0.80 9.92 11.25
C VAL A 160 -1.07 11.22 10.48
N LEU A 161 -1.52 11.11 9.24
CA LEU A 161 -1.76 12.24 8.34
C LEU A 161 -3.29 12.37 8.05
N PRO A 162 -3.98 13.33 8.68
CA PRO A 162 -5.39 13.59 8.43
C PRO A 162 -5.63 14.27 7.07
N ASN A 163 -6.38 13.59 6.20
CA ASN A 163 -6.82 14.04 4.89
C ASN A 163 -8.29 14.49 4.91
N ASN A 164 -8.55 15.60 5.62
CA ASN A 164 -9.89 16.18 5.79
C ASN A 164 -10.10 17.48 4.99
N GLY A 165 -9.11 17.89 4.19
CA GLY A 165 -9.07 19.18 3.50
C GLY A 165 -8.96 19.05 1.99
N THR A 166 -8.33 20.04 1.37
CA THR A 166 -8.05 20.02 -0.07
C THR A 166 -6.89 19.09 -0.42
N ILE A 167 -6.77 18.75 -1.71
CA ILE A 167 -5.62 17.98 -2.21
C ILE A 167 -4.29 18.70 -2.01
N GLN A 168 -4.28 20.04 -2.09
CA GLN A 168 -3.08 20.84 -1.85
C GLN A 168 -2.64 20.75 -0.38
N GLU A 169 -3.58 20.83 0.56
CA GLU A 169 -3.28 20.65 1.98
C GLU A 169 -2.70 19.26 2.29
N LEU A 170 -3.16 18.21 1.59
CA LEU A 170 -2.58 16.87 1.71
C LEU A 170 -1.11 16.87 1.25
N TYR A 171 -0.82 17.53 0.14
CA TYR A 171 0.52 17.63 -0.42
C TYR A 171 1.46 18.44 0.47
N ASP A 172 1.03 19.61 0.94
CA ASP A 172 1.85 20.47 1.80
C ASP A 172 2.21 19.76 3.12
N LYS A 173 1.25 19.03 3.72
CA LYS A 173 1.52 18.21 4.91
C LYS A 173 2.52 17.09 4.63
N ALA A 174 2.36 16.41 3.49
CA ALA A 174 3.24 15.33 3.09
C ALA A 174 4.68 15.83 2.85
N ASP A 175 4.82 17.01 2.23
CA ASP A 175 6.11 17.62 1.98
C ASP A 175 6.87 17.91 3.27
N LEU A 176 6.22 18.54 4.25
CA LEU A 176 6.82 18.83 5.56
C LEU A 176 7.33 17.57 6.27
N ILE A 177 6.73 16.41 6.00
CA ILE A 177 7.12 15.13 6.59
C ILE A 177 8.27 14.48 5.81
N VAL A 178 8.23 14.52 4.48
CA VAL A 178 9.10 13.72 3.61
C VAL A 178 10.36 14.47 3.16
N GLU A 179 10.28 15.78 2.93
CA GLU A 179 11.42 16.59 2.48
C GLU A 179 12.66 16.47 3.39
N PRO A 180 12.54 16.42 4.73
CA PRO A 180 13.70 16.25 5.61
C PRO A 180 14.41 14.88 5.51
N LEU A 181 13.83 13.91 4.80
CA LEU A 181 14.37 12.55 4.67
C LEU A 181 15.27 12.36 3.44
N LEU A 182 15.23 13.29 2.48
CA LEU A 182 15.94 13.24 1.18
C LEU A 182 17.29 13.95 1.25
#